data_AF-A0A803R5Q7-F1
#
_entry.id   AF-A0A803R5Q7-F1
#
_cell.length_a   1.000
_cell.length_b   1.000
_cell.length_c   1.000
_cell.angle_alpha   90.00
_cell.angle_beta   90.00
_cell.angle_gamma   90.00
#
_symmetry.space_group_name_H-M   'P 1'
#
loop_
_entity.id
_entity.type
_entity.pdbx_description
1 polymer ?
#
loop_
_entity_poly.entity_id
_entity_poly.type
_entity_poly.pdbx_seq_one_letter_code
_entity_poly.pdbx_strand_id
1 'polypeptide(L)' 'MQPSTTRIPVSEASLADYELVFDSVYTPKKTILLKEAETAGAIIVSGVEMFLRQAIGQFNLFTERQAPEELMREIIWDKF' A
#
# COMPACT_ATOMS: atom_id res chain seq x y z
N MET A 1 7.68 -6.46 -6.08
CA MET A 1 8.56 -6.17 -4.92
C MET A 1 8.23 -7.21 -3.85
N GLN A 2 9.22 -7.84 -3.22
CA GLN A 2 8.99 -8.79 -2.12
C GLN A 2 9.49 -8.19 -0.81
N PRO A 3 8.66 -8.06 0.24
CA PRO A 3 9.10 -7.58 1.52
C PRO A 3 9.87 -8.68 2.27
N SER A 4 10.67 -8.28 3.25
CA SER A 4 11.18 -9.24 4.22
C SER A 4 10.02 -9.81 5.06
N THR A 5 10.08 -11.10 5.34
CA THR A 5 9.10 -11.83 6.17
C THR A 5 9.53 -11.97 7.64
N THR A 6 10.69 -11.41 8.01
CA THR A 6 11.26 -11.57 9.35
C THR A 6 11.67 -10.26 10.02
N ARG A 7 11.83 -9.18 9.25
CA ARG A 7 12.21 -7.86 9.77
C ARG A 7 11.47 -6.73 9.06
N ILE A 8 11.26 -5.63 9.77
CA ILE A 8 10.78 -4.37 9.21
C ILE A 8 11.99 -3.46 8.89
N PRO A 9 11.85 -2.43 8.02
CA PRO A 9 12.98 -1.60 7.58
C PRO A 9 13.44 -0.57 8.63
N VAL A 10 12.80 -0.52 9.79
CA VAL A 10 13.05 0.41 10.90
C VAL A 10 13.11 -0.35 12.22
N SER A 11 13.44 0.31 13.33
CA SER A 11 13.30 -0.30 14.66
C SER A 11 11.82 -0.33 15.08
N GLU A 12 11.37 -1.42 15.72
CA GLU A 12 9.99 -1.52 16.23
C GLU A 12 9.65 -0.38 17.21
N ALA A 13 10.59 -0.01 18.09
CA ALA A 13 10.41 1.08 19.04
C ALA A 13 10.05 2.42 18.37
N SER A 14 10.59 2.69 17.18
CA SER A 14 10.32 3.94 16.47
C SER A 14 8.90 4.01 15.91
N LEU A 15 8.17 2.90 15.77
CA LEU A 15 6.81 2.91 15.22
C LEU A 15 5.83 3.72 16.08
N ALA A 16 6.08 3.79 17.39
CA ALA A 16 5.28 4.61 18.32
C ALA A 16 5.43 6.13 18.08
N ASP A 17 6.48 6.55 17.35
CA ASP A 17 6.73 7.95 17.05
C ASP A 17 5.96 8.44 15.80
N TYR A 18 5.26 7.54 15.09
CA TYR A 18 4.56 7.85 13.84
C TYR A 18 3.04 7.77 14.00
N GLU A 19 2.34 8.82 13.61
CA GLU A 19 0.87 8.82 13.52
C GLU A 19 0.36 8.01 12.32
N LEU A 20 1.15 7.92 11.26
CA LEU A 20 0.80 7.22 10.02
C LEU A 20 2.00 6.51 9.42
N VAL A 21 1.81 5.26 9.01
CA VAL A 21 2.80 4.46 8.30
C VAL A 21 2.24 3.99 6.96
N PHE A 22 2.97 4.30 5.90
CA PHE A 22 2.71 3.85 4.54
C PHE A 22 3.77 2.84 4.11
N ASP A 23 3.34 1.78 3.42
CA ASP A 23 4.26 0.82 2.79
C ASP A 23 3.94 0.69 1.30
N SER A 24 4.91 0.97 0.43
CA SER A 24 4.79 0.82 -1.02
C SER A 24 4.59 -0.63 -1.47
N VAL A 25 4.93 -1.60 -0.64
CA VAL A 25 4.73 -3.02 -0.92
C VAL A 25 3.24 -3.37 -0.79
N TYR A 26 2.67 -3.90 -1.87
CA TYR A 26 1.26 -4.28 -1.96
C TYR A 26 1.04 -5.80 -2.01
N THR A 27 2.10 -6.61 -1.96
CA THR A 27 2.00 -8.08 -1.91
C THR A 27 2.95 -8.63 -0.83
N PRO A 28 2.42 -9.11 0.31
CA PRO A 28 1.01 -9.10 0.70
C PRO A 28 0.46 -7.68 0.95
N LYS A 29 -0.87 -7.51 0.93
CA LYS A 29 -1.55 -6.23 1.18
C LYS A 29 -1.21 -5.59 2.51
N LYS A 30 -0.98 -6.41 3.53
CA LYS A 30 -0.59 -5.99 4.88
C LYS A 30 0.73 -6.66 5.26
N THR A 31 1.83 -5.92 5.06
CA THR A 31 3.20 -6.35 5.39
C THR A 31 3.41 -6.40 6.90
N ILE A 32 4.54 -6.95 7.35
CA ILE A 32 4.89 -6.95 8.78
C ILE A 32 5.02 -5.50 9.28
N LEU A 33 5.61 -4.59 8.48
CA LEU A 33 5.68 -3.17 8.82
C LEU A 33 4.30 -2.59 9.14
N LEU A 34 3.30 -2.84 8.29
CA LEU A 34 1.94 -2.33 8.52
C LEU A 34 1.25 -3.03 9.71
N LYS A 35 1.53 -4.31 9.99
CA LYS A 35 0.99 -5.00 11.17
C LYS A 35 1.56 -4.43 12.47
N GLU A 36 2.87 -4.24 12.52
CA GLU A 36 3.54 -3.69 13.70
C GLU A 36 3.15 -2.23 13.91
N ALA A 37 3.04 -1.44 12.83
CA ALA A 37 2.61 -0.05 12.91
C ALA A 37 1.19 0.10 13.44
N GLU A 38 0.25 -0.72 12.96
CA GLU A 38 -1.12 -0.75 13.50
C GLU A 38 -1.14 -1.16 14.98
N THR A 39 -0.31 -2.13 15.37
CA THR A 39 -0.17 -2.56 16.77
C THR A 39 0.41 -1.44 17.65
N ALA A 40 1.30 -0.62 17.11
CA ALA A 40 1.83 0.58 17.76
C ALA A 40 0.84 1.76 17.80
N GLY A 41 -0.35 1.63 17.20
CA GLY A 41 -1.40 2.65 17.19
C GLY A 41 -1.35 3.62 16.01
N ALA A 42 -0.46 3.40 15.04
CA ALA A 42 -0.39 4.23 13.84
C ALA A 42 -1.52 3.91 12.86
N ILE A 43 -1.97 4.93 12.13
CA ILE A 43 -2.82 4.76 10.95
C ILE A 43 -1.99 4.08 9.86
N ILE A 44 -2.54 3.05 9.21
CA ILE A 44 -1.81 2.33 8.15
C ILE A 44 -2.37 2.64 6.77
N VAL A 45 -1.47 2.80 5.80
CA VAL A 45 -1.82 2.93 4.38
C VAL A 45 -1.11 1.84 3.58
N SER A 46 -1.91 0.97 2.96
CA SER A 46 -1.39 -0.11 2.12
C SER A 46 -0.87 0.40 0.79
N GLY A 47 0.16 -0.25 0.27
CA GLY A 47 0.70 -0.01 -1.08
C GLY A 47 -0.33 -0.24 -2.18
N VAL A 48 -1.43 -0.96 -1.90
CA VAL A 48 -2.53 -1.16 -2.86
C VAL A 48 -3.16 0.19 -3.27
N GLU A 49 -3.26 1.16 -2.36
CA GLU A 49 -3.78 2.50 -2.68
C GLU A 49 -2.86 3.24 -3.67
N MET A 50 -1.55 3.18 -3.43
CA MET A 50 -0.55 3.74 -4.36
C MET A 50 -0.62 3.01 -5.71
N PHE A 51 -0.71 1.67 -5.69
CA PHE A 51 -0.79 0.83 -6.88
C PHE A 51 -2.01 1.17 -7.75
N LEU A 52 -3.18 1.41 -7.17
CA LEU A 52 -4.36 1.86 -7.91
C LEU A 52 -4.13 3.23 -8.56
N ARG A 53 -3.63 4.21 -7.80
CA ARG A 53 -3.43 5.59 -8.30
C ARG A 53 -2.42 5.66 -9.45
N GLN A 54 -1.31 4.92 -9.36
CA GLN A 54 -0.35 4.86 -10.45
C GLN A 54 -0.91 4.13 -11.69
N ALA A 55 -1.73 3.09 -11.49
CA ALA A 55 -2.36 2.37 -12.60
C ALA A 55 -3.35 3.25 -13.36
N ILE A 56 -4.13 4.06 -12.64
CA ILE A 56 -5.02 5.09 -13.22
C ILE A 56 -4.20 6.07 -14.06
N GLY A 57 -3.10 6.59 -13.51
CA GLY A 57 -2.22 7.50 -14.25
C GLY A 57 -1.65 6.87 -15.53
N GLN A 58 -1.19 5.62 -15.45
CA GLN A 58 -0.69 4.87 -16.61
C GLN A 58 -1.78 4.64 -17.66
N PHE A 59 -2.99 4.23 -17.25
CA PHE A 59 -4.11 4.04 -18.16
C PHE A 59 -4.44 5.33 -18.91
N ASN A 60 -4.52 6.46 -18.20
CA ASN A 60 -4.80 7.76 -18.80
C ASN A 60 -3.74 8.14 -19.84
N LEU A 61 -2.46 7.95 -19.51
CA LEU A 61 -1.34 8.26 -20.40
C LEU A 61 -1.27 7.36 -21.63
N PHE A 62 -1.56 6.06 -21.48
CA PHE A 62 -1.45 5.12 -22.60
C PHE A 62 -2.65 5.14 -23.54
N THR A 63 -3.83 5.51 -23.03
CA THR A 63 -5.07 5.46 -23.81
C THR A 63 -5.59 6.83 -24.22
N GLU A 64 -5.04 7.91 -23.65
CA GLU A 64 -5.55 9.28 -23.76
C GLU A 64 -7.04 9.40 -23.35
N ARG A 65 -7.52 8.49 -22.50
CA ARG A 65 -8.89 8.45 -21.98
C ARG A 65 -8.90 8.51 -20.47
N GLN A 66 -10.03 8.92 -19.90
CA GLN A 66 -10.23 8.84 -18.45
C GLN A 66 -10.38 7.38 -18.01
N ALA A 67 -9.57 6.97 -17.03
CA ALA A 67 -9.64 5.66 -16.42
C ALA A 67 -11.00 5.43 -15.74
N PRO A 68 -11.57 4.22 -15.85
CA PRO A 68 -12.73 3.82 -15.08
C PRO A 68 -12.30 3.50 -13.64
N GLU A 69 -12.11 4.53 -12.81
CA GLU A 69 -11.46 4.41 -11.49
C GLU A 69 -12.14 3.41 -10.55
N GLU A 70 -13.47 3.41 -10.48
CA GLU A 70 -14.22 2.50 -9.61
C GLU A 70 -14.04 1.03 -10.04
N LEU A 71 -14.13 0.75 -11.34
CA LEU A 71 -13.89 -0.60 -11.87
C LEU A 71 -12.45 -1.06 -11.58
N MET A 72 -11.47 -0.17 -11.77
CA MET A 72 -10.07 -0.47 -11.46
C MET A 72 -9.87 -0.73 -9.97
N ARG A 73 -10.55 0.02 -9.10
CA ARG A 73 -10.53 -0.17 -7.65
C ARG A 73 -11.06 -1.55 -7.27
N GLU A 74 -12.25 -1.92 -7.77
CA GLU A 74 -12.87 -3.23 -7.51
C GLU A 74 -11.94 -4.38 -7.92
N ILE A 75 -11.45 -4.37 -9.17
CA ILE A 75 -10.58 -5.43 -9.70
C ILE A 75 -9.28 -5.56 -8.89
N ILE A 76 -8.67 -4.43 -8.52
CA ILE A 76 -7.41 -4.45 -7.76
C ILE A 76 -7.66 -4.95 -6.34
N TRP A 77 -8.75 -4.53 -5.70
CA TRP A 77 -9.05 -4.92 -4.33
C TRP A 77 -9.42 -6.40 -4.18
N ASP A 78 -10.08 -6.97 -5.19
CA ASP A 78 -10.39 -8.41 -5.23
C ASP A 78 -9.12 -9.27 -5.41
N LYS A 79 -8.07 -8.70 -5.98
CA LYS A 79 -6.82 -9.40 -6.27
C LYS A 79 -5.83 -9.43 -5.09
N PHE A 80 -5.95 -8.52 -4.12
CA PHE A 80 -5.00 -8.32 -3.01
C PHE A 80 -5.66 -8.29 -1.64
#